data_AF-A0A383VHR9-F1
#
_entry.id   AF-A0A383VHR9-F1
#
_cell.length_a   1.000
_cell.length_b   1.000
_cell.length_c   1.000
_cell.angle_alpha   90.00
_cell.angle_beta   90.00
_cell.angle_gamma   90.00
#
_symmetry.space_group_name_H-M   'P 1'
#
loop_
_entity.id
_entity.type
_entity.pdbx_description
1 polymer ?
#
loop_
_entity_poly.entity_id
_entity_poly.type
_entity_poly.pdbx_seq_one_letter_code
_entity_poly.pdbx_strand_id
1 'polypeptide(L)'
;MAQLEKDPELSAVLLGEDVTAMQNMLKSAYQAELARAQNTSRRQSERSMDAQRASATVPRDTVQLYQQLAASGLQYGPAFRLLRNVHVPDTSSAGTAAAGSSS
;
A
#
# COMPACT_ATOMS: atom_id res chain seq x y z
N MET A 1 -19.05 10.77 -16.32
CA MET A 1 -19.60 12.06 -16.76
C MET A 1 -19.26 13.20 -15.79
N ALA A 2 -19.44 13.06 -14.47
CA ALA A 2 -19.24 14.15 -13.48
C ALA A 2 -17.80 14.70 -13.29
N GLN A 3 -16.76 14.02 -13.77
CA GLN A 3 -15.38 14.52 -13.70
C GLN A 3 -14.95 15.33 -14.94
N LEU A 4 -15.60 15.16 -16.09
CA LEU A 4 -15.27 15.95 -17.29
C LEU A 4 -15.75 17.40 -17.16
N GLU A 5 -16.76 17.67 -16.34
CA GLU A 5 -17.25 19.05 -16.09
C GLU A 5 -16.31 19.87 -15.19
N LYS A 6 -15.39 19.22 -14.46
CA LYS A 6 -14.46 19.90 -13.56
C LYS A 6 -13.21 20.43 -14.25
N ASP A 7 -12.88 19.94 -15.44
CA ASP A 7 -11.72 20.39 -16.23
C ASP A 7 -12.12 20.74 -17.68
N PRO A 8 -12.29 22.03 -18.00
CA PRO A 8 -12.75 22.47 -19.32
C PRO A 8 -11.73 22.18 -20.43
N GLU A 9 -10.43 22.20 -20.12
CA GLU A 9 -9.38 21.86 -21.09
C GLU A 9 -9.37 20.37 -21.44
N LEU A 10 -9.66 19.52 -20.45
CA LEU A 10 -9.72 18.07 -20.61
C LEU A 10 -10.94 17.65 -21.45
N SER A 11 -12.08 18.30 -21.24
CA SER A 11 -13.27 18.10 -22.07
C SER A 11 -13.08 18.62 -23.50
N ALA A 12 -12.39 19.74 -23.70
CA ALA A 12 -12.06 20.25 -25.03
C ALA A 12 -11.14 19.32 -25.83
N VAL A 13 -10.15 18.69 -25.19
CA VAL A 13 -9.22 17.75 -25.85
C VAL A 13 -9.87 16.38 -26.12
N LEU A 14 -10.75 15.90 -25.22
CA LEU A 14 -11.40 14.58 -25.36
C LEU A 14 -12.63 14.58 -26.28
N LEU A 15 -13.35 15.70 -26.37
CA LEU A 15 -14.56 15.85 -27.20
C LEU A 15 -14.34 16.71 -28.45
N GLY A 16 -13.14 17.30 -28.59
CA GLY A 16 -12.77 18.10 -29.75
C GLY A 16 -12.45 17.27 -31.00
N GLU A 17 -12.22 17.97 -32.10
CA GLU A 17 -11.88 17.35 -33.39
C GLU A 17 -10.40 16.94 -33.50
N ASP A 18 -9.55 17.41 -32.59
CA ASP A 18 -8.12 17.10 -32.59
C ASP A 18 -7.84 15.71 -31.98
N VAL A 19 -7.99 14.70 -32.83
CA VAL A 19 -7.70 13.29 -32.53
C VAL A 19 -6.24 13.09 -32.10
N THR A 20 -5.31 13.93 -32.57
CA THR A 20 -3.88 13.80 -32.25
C THR A 20 -3.60 14.22 -30.83
N ALA A 21 -4.18 15.35 -30.40
CA ALA A 21 -4.10 15.81 -29.01
C ALA A 21 -4.71 14.78 -28.05
N MET A 22 -5.89 14.24 -28.39
CA MET A 22 -6.53 13.17 -27.62
C MET A 22 -5.63 11.92 -27.53
N GLN A 23 -5.05 11.47 -28.64
CA GLN A 23 -4.21 10.27 -28.67
C GLN A 23 -2.94 10.45 -27.83
N ASN A 24 -2.31 11.62 -27.87
CA ASN A 24 -1.12 11.93 -27.08
C ASN A 24 -1.43 11.95 -25.58
N MET A 25 -2.58 12.52 -25.22
CA MET A 25 -3.06 12.53 -23.84
C MET A 25 -3.36 11.12 -23.32
N LEU A 26 -4.03 10.27 -24.11
CA LEU A 26 -4.32 8.89 -23.72
C LEU A 26 -3.03 8.07 -23.56
N LYS A 27 -2.04 8.26 -24.46
CA LYS A 27 -0.72 7.62 -24.36
C LYS A 27 0.01 8.04 -23.09
N SER A 28 0.01 9.32 -22.74
CA SER A 28 0.69 9.81 -21.53
C SER A 28 0.02 9.30 -20.26
N ALA A 29 -1.32 9.30 -20.21
CA ALA A 29 -2.08 8.75 -19.09
C ALA A 29 -1.80 7.25 -18.92
N TYR A 30 -1.82 6.48 -20.01
CA TYR A 30 -1.51 5.05 -19.98
C TYR A 30 -0.08 4.76 -19.53
N GLN A 31 0.91 5.54 -20.02
CA GLN A 31 2.30 5.43 -19.57
C GLN A 31 2.46 5.76 -18.08
N ALA A 32 1.75 6.78 -17.60
CA ALA A 32 1.75 7.14 -16.18
C ALA A 32 1.18 6.01 -15.30
N GLU A 33 0.09 5.37 -15.74
CA GLU A 33 -0.49 4.21 -15.06
C GLU A 33 0.46 3.01 -15.07
N LEU A 34 1.09 2.70 -16.21
CA LEU A 34 2.11 1.65 -16.30
C LEU A 34 3.30 1.92 -15.36
N ALA A 35 3.80 3.14 -15.32
CA ALA A 35 4.90 3.54 -14.44
C ALA A 35 4.51 3.38 -12.96
N ARG A 36 3.27 3.75 -12.57
CA ARG A 36 2.75 3.54 -11.22
C ARG A 36 2.66 2.06 -10.85
N ALA A 37 2.14 1.24 -11.76
CA ALA A 37 2.05 -0.21 -11.57
C ALA A 37 3.44 -0.85 -11.42
N GLN A 38 4.40 -0.47 -12.26
CA GLN A 38 5.79 -0.94 -12.19
C GLN A 38 6.50 -0.49 -10.92
N ASN A 39 6.32 0.76 -10.49
CA ASN A 39 6.91 1.25 -9.23
C ASN A 39 6.32 0.52 -8.03
N THR A 40 5.03 0.19 -8.06
CA THR A 40 4.36 -0.55 -6.99
C THR A 40 4.87 -1.99 -6.93
N SER A 41 4.94 -2.70 -8.07
CA SER A 41 5.47 -4.06 -8.12
C SER A 41 6.94 -4.11 -7.74
N ARG A 42 7.74 -3.13 -8.17
CA ARG A 42 9.15 -2.98 -7.78
C ARG A 42 9.29 -2.79 -6.27
N ARG A 43 8.56 -1.85 -5.66
CA ARG A 43 8.56 -1.67 -4.20
C ARG A 43 8.12 -2.92 -3.44
N GLN A 44 7.18 -3.69 -4.00
CA GLN A 44 6.78 -4.98 -3.42
C GLN A 44 7.88 -6.04 -3.57
N SER A 45 8.58 -6.10 -4.71
CA SER A 45 9.71 -7.02 -4.92
C SER A 45 10.95 -6.66 -4.09
N GLU A 46 11.18 -5.37 -3.83
CA GLU A 46 12.26 -4.86 -2.99
C GLU A 46 12.00 -5.11 -1.50
N ARG A 47 10.75 -5.38 -1.10
CA ARG A 47 10.41 -5.95 0.22
C ARG A 47 10.71 -7.45 0.24
N SER A 48 11.96 -7.79 -0.02
CA SER A 48 12.49 -9.14 0.15
C SER A 48 12.28 -9.62 1.59
N MET A 49 12.28 -10.94 1.80
CA MET A 49 12.15 -11.53 3.15
C MET A 49 13.22 -11.00 4.13
N ASP A 50 14.39 -10.61 3.63
CA ASP A 50 15.45 -10.02 4.44
C ASP A 50 15.14 -8.57 4.82
N ALA A 51 14.54 -7.78 3.92
CA ALA A 51 14.06 -6.43 4.25
C ALA A 51 12.94 -6.45 5.30
N GLN A 52 12.05 -7.45 5.23
CA GLN A 52 11.02 -7.69 6.25
C GLN A 52 11.64 -8.08 7.60
N ARG A 53 12.65 -8.97 7.61
CA ARG A 53 13.38 -9.32 8.85
C ARG A 53 14.15 -8.14 9.43
N ALA A 54 14.80 -7.33 8.61
CA ALA A 54 15.56 -6.16 9.04
C ALA A 54 14.67 -5.09 9.69
N SER A 55 13.43 -4.94 9.22
CA SER A 55 12.47 -3.98 9.77
C SER A 55 11.76 -4.48 11.03
N ALA A 56 11.62 -5.79 11.22
CA ALA A 56 11.01 -6.41 12.39
C ALA A 56 12.03 -6.62 13.52
N THR A 57 12.40 -5.53 14.19
CA THR A 57 13.45 -5.54 15.23
C THR A 57 12.93 -5.88 16.63
N VAL A 58 11.67 -5.59 16.94
CA VAL A 58 11.16 -5.70 18.31
C VAL A 58 10.63 -7.11 18.57
N PRO A 59 11.21 -7.87 19.52
CA PRO A 59 10.70 -9.18 19.88
C PRO A 59 9.34 -9.05 20.57
N ARG A 60 8.39 -9.91 20.22
CA ARG A 60 7.05 -9.94 20.81
C ARG A 60 6.83 -11.24 21.56
N ASP A 61 6.30 -11.14 22.78
CA ASP A 61 5.94 -12.30 23.58
C ASP A 61 4.73 -13.02 22.96
N THR A 62 4.92 -14.30 22.63
CA THR A 62 3.90 -15.15 22.02
C THR A 62 2.79 -15.50 23.01
N VAL A 63 3.07 -15.56 24.31
CA VAL A 63 2.06 -15.85 25.34
C VAL A 63 1.06 -14.69 25.40
N GLN A 64 1.56 -13.46 25.47
CA GLN A 64 0.71 -12.26 25.45
C GLN A 64 -0.06 -12.13 24.13
N LEU A 65 0.55 -12.47 22.99
CA LEU A 65 -0.14 -12.47 21.70
C LEU A 65 -1.35 -13.40 21.71
N TYR A 66 -1.19 -14.64 22.18
CA TYR A 66 -2.31 -15.58 22.26
C TYR A 66 -3.35 -15.17 23.30
N GLN A 67 -2.97 -14.48 24.38
CA GLN A 67 -3.93 -13.91 25.34
C GLN A 67 -4.76 -12.80 24.71
N GLN A 68 -4.14 -11.90 23.93
CA GLN A 68 -4.85 -10.85 23.20
C GLN A 68 -5.81 -11.42 22.15
N LEU A 69 -5.36 -12.45 21.41
CA LEU A 69 -6.21 -13.18 20.46
C LEU A 69 -7.38 -13.88 21.18
N ALA A 70 -7.14 -14.50 22.33
CA ALA A 70 -8.20 -15.11 23.12
C ALA A 70 -9.21 -14.07 23.63
N ALA A 71 -8.74 -12.88 24.04
CA ALA A 71 -9.60 -11.77 24.44
C ALA A 71 -10.47 -11.25 23.27
N SER A 72 -10.00 -11.36 22.03
CA SER A 72 -10.80 -11.08 20.83
C SER A 72 -11.66 -12.25 20.36
N GLY A 73 -11.77 -13.33 21.14
CA GLY A 73 -12.57 -14.52 20.82
C GLY A 73 -11.86 -15.57 19.97
N LEU A 74 -10.58 -15.38 19.62
CA LEU A 74 -9.77 -16.33 18.85
C LEU A 74 -8.95 -17.20 19.80
N GLN A 75 -9.59 -18.23 20.37
CA GLN A 75 -8.94 -19.17 21.28
C GLN A 75 -8.23 -20.30 20.53
N TYR A 76 -6.90 -20.31 20.59
CA TYR A 76 -6.08 -21.36 19.98
C TYR A 76 -5.71 -22.46 20.99
N GLY A 77 -5.94 -23.72 20.61
CA GLY A 77 -5.51 -24.90 21.37
C GLY A 77 -4.01 -25.22 21.20
N PRO A 78 -3.44 -26.14 22.00
CA PRO A 78 -1.99 -26.41 22.03
C PRO A 78 -1.39 -26.79 20.67
N ALA A 79 -2.11 -27.57 19.86
CA ALA A 79 -1.67 -27.98 18.53
C ALA A 79 -1.52 -26.80 17.54
N PHE A 80 -2.24 -25.70 17.78
CA PHE A 80 -2.24 -24.52 16.91
C PHE A 80 -1.31 -23.39 17.40
N ARG A 81 -0.62 -23.59 18.52
CA ARG A 81 0.33 -22.62 19.11
C ARG A 81 1.77 -22.87 18.66
N LEU A 82 2.00 -22.79 17.35
CA LEU A 82 3.32 -23.08 16.75
C LEU A 82 4.26 -21.87 16.68
N LEU A 83 3.77 -20.66 16.98
CA LEU A 83 4.58 -19.44 16.96
C LEU A 83 5.61 -19.44 18.10
N ARG A 84 6.88 -19.20 17.77
CA ARG A 84 8.00 -19.15 18.73
C ARG A 84 8.69 -17.80 18.73
N ASN A 85 9.23 -17.41 17.57
CA ASN A 85 9.98 -16.17 17.41
C ASN A 85 9.16 -15.21 16.56
N VAL A 86 8.45 -14.31 17.23
CA VAL A 86 7.64 -13.29 16.57
C VAL A 86 8.33 -11.95 16.76
N HIS A 87 8.56 -11.25 15.65
CA HIS A 87 9.11 -9.92 15.64
C HIS A 87 8.16 -8.99 14.92
N VAL A 88 8.06 -7.76 15.43
CA VAL A 88 7.17 -6.73 14.89
C VAL A 88 8.03 -5.50 14.58
N PRO A 89 7.74 -4.78 13.49
CA PRO A 89 8.40 -3.50 13.24
C PRO A 89 8.08 -2.51 14.35
N ASP A 90 9.06 -1.64 14.65
CA ASP A 90 8.86 -0.59 15.63
C ASP A 90 7.83 0.43 15.14
N THR A 91 6.61 0.36 15.68
CA THR A 91 5.50 1.24 15.30
C THR A 91 5.73 2.68 15.73
N SER A 92 6.64 2.94 16.67
CA SER A 92 7.06 4.31 17.01
C SER A 92 7.79 5.00 15.86
N SER A 93 8.40 4.24 14.95
CA SER A 93 8.99 4.75 13.70
C SER A 93 8.01 4.80 12.51
N ALA A 94 6.91 4.05 12.57
CA ALA A 94 5.91 3.99 11.50
C ALA A 94 4.86 5.13 11.56
N GLY A 95 4.75 5.80 12.72
CA GLY A 95 3.78 6.88 12.97
C GLY A 95 4.04 8.20 12.23
N THR A 96 5.21 8.41 11.62
CA THR A 96 5.54 9.65 10.90
C THR A 96 5.36 9.57 9.38
N ALA A 97 5.09 8.39 8.81
CA ALA A 97 4.88 8.25 7.36
C ALA A 97 3.41 8.44 6.91
N ALA A 98 2.44 8.42 7.84
CA ALA A 98 1.01 8.54 7.54
C ALA A 98 0.34 9.84 8.06
N ALA A 99 1.08 10.70 8.76
CA ALA A 99 0.56 11.92 9.40
C ALA A 99 1.02 13.22 8.69
N GLY A 100 1.19 13.18 7.37
CA GLY A 100 1.71 14.30 6.58
C GLY A 100 0.91 14.57 5.31
N SER A 101 -0.40 14.77 5.41
CA SER A 101 -1.21 15.43 4.37
C SER A 101 -2.58 15.83 4.91
N SER A 102 -2.62 16.87 5.74
CA SER A 102 -3.83 17.65 5.99
C SER A 102 -3.45 19.07 6.38
N SER A 103 -3.18 19.89 5.37
CA SER A 103 -3.20 21.36 5.43
C SER A 103 -3.43 21.88 4.02
#